data_AF-A0A2J6SJ83-F1
#
_entry.id   AF-A0A2J6SJ83-F1
#
_cell.length_a   1.000
_cell.length_b   1.000
_cell.length_c   1.000
_cell.angle_alpha   90.00
_cell.angle_beta   90.00
_cell.angle_gamma   90.00
#
_symmetry.space_group_name_H-M   'P 1'
#
loop_
_entity.id
_entity.type
_entity.pdbx_description
1 polymer ?
#
loop_
_entity_poly.entity_id
_entity_poly.type
_entity_poly.pdbx_seq_one_letter_code
_entity_poly.pdbx_strand_id
1 'polypeptide(L)'
;YLCQCCPIKPKEFETQAELNAHEQEKPYECAYCKNRFKNENEVEPHLNGVHLRWYSWSCSALPGYSDAFQNYPKKSNETDTCGYCGEDFPRSGSGLGVPMATDEDWEVRIRHLQEIHRFGECNHDKKFWRRDHFGQHLKNSHFATSGKWREMLENACMRDE
;
A
#
# COMPACT_ATOMS: atom_id res chain seq x y z
N TYR A 1 32.71 -22.80 -2.74
CA TYR A 1 32.31 -22.00 -1.56
C TYR A 1 30.98 -21.33 -1.81
N LEU A 2 29.97 -21.57 -0.97
CA LEU A 2 28.60 -21.08 -1.20
C LEU A 2 28.32 -19.84 -0.35
N CYS A 3 27.87 -18.78 -1.00
CA CYS A 3 27.45 -17.55 -0.35
C CYS A 3 26.07 -17.70 0.28
N GLN A 4 26.02 -17.54 1.61
CA GLN A 4 24.76 -17.49 2.37
C GLN A 4 24.17 -16.07 2.46
N CYS A 5 24.91 -15.08 1.96
CA CYS A 5 24.54 -13.67 2.03
C CYS A 5 23.58 -13.21 0.91
N CYS A 6 23.36 -14.03 -0.12
CA CYS A 6 22.50 -13.71 -1.27
C CYS A 6 21.10 -14.33 -1.12
N PRO A 7 20.03 -13.51 -0.97
CA PRO A 7 18.70 -13.99 -0.59
C PRO A 7 17.93 -14.73 -1.71
N ILE A 8 18.26 -14.50 -2.99
CA ILE A 8 17.50 -15.05 -4.12
C ILE A 8 18.16 -16.29 -4.72
N LYS A 9 19.49 -16.26 -4.88
CA LYS A 9 20.28 -17.38 -5.37
C LYS A 9 21.66 -17.33 -4.71
N PRO A 10 22.00 -18.31 -3.85
CA PRO A 10 23.34 -18.45 -3.30
C PRO A 10 24.35 -18.51 -4.45
N LYS A 11 25.29 -17.56 -4.50
CA LYS A 11 26.37 -17.61 -5.47
C LYS A 11 27.40 -18.63 -5.00
N GLU A 12 27.85 -19.46 -5.93
CA GLU A 12 28.98 -20.34 -5.71
C GLU A 12 30.26 -19.67 -6.24
N PHE A 13 31.33 -19.77 -5.47
CA PHE A 13 32.66 -19.26 -5.76
C PHE A 13 33.68 -20.39 -5.70
N GLU A 14 34.70 -20.37 -6.56
CA GLU A 14 35.72 -21.41 -6.63
C GLU A 14 36.67 -21.33 -5.43
N THR A 15 36.91 -20.12 -4.92
CA THR A 15 37.82 -19.88 -3.79
C THR A 15 37.16 -19.18 -2.60
N GLN A 16 37.73 -19.36 -1.39
CA GLN A 16 37.30 -18.64 -0.19
C GLN A 16 37.57 -17.13 -0.30
N ALA A 17 38.63 -16.75 -1.01
CA ALA A 17 39.01 -15.35 -1.20
C ALA A 17 37.95 -14.58 -2.00
N GLU A 18 37.38 -15.19 -3.05
CA GLU A 18 36.30 -14.60 -3.85
C GLU A 18 35.00 -14.47 -3.05
N LEU A 19 34.67 -15.48 -2.23
CA LEU A 19 33.54 -15.40 -1.32
C LEU A 19 33.72 -14.24 -0.33
N ASN A 20 34.90 -14.12 0.28
CA ASN A 20 35.19 -13.04 1.22
C ASN A 20 35.13 -11.66 0.54
N ALA A 21 35.67 -11.52 -0.67
CA ALA A 21 35.59 -10.28 -1.44
C ALA A 21 34.13 -9.92 -1.76
N HIS A 22 33.32 -10.89 -2.18
CA HIS A 22 31.90 -10.71 -2.42
C HIS A 22 31.13 -10.27 -1.16
N GLU A 23 31.48 -10.82 0.00
CA GLU A 23 30.87 -10.42 1.28
C GLU A 23 31.33 -9.01 1.71
N GLN A 24 32.57 -8.63 1.40
CA GLN A 24 33.10 -7.29 1.66
C GLN A 24 32.50 -6.21 0.74
N GLU A 25 32.10 -6.55 -0.49
CA GLU A 25 31.33 -5.66 -1.37
C GLU A 25 29.93 -5.32 -0.81
N LYS A 26 29.47 -6.07 0.19
CA LYS A 26 28.17 -5.91 0.84
C LYS A 26 28.35 -5.70 2.35
N PRO A 27 28.82 -4.52 2.78
CA PRO A 27 29.23 -4.31 4.16
C PRO A 27 28.07 -4.35 5.16
N TYR A 28 26.82 -4.22 4.72
CA TYR A 28 25.66 -4.16 5.60
C TYR A 28 25.03 -5.54 5.80
N GLU A 29 25.23 -6.16 6.96
CA GLU A 29 24.61 -7.43 7.36
C GLU A 29 23.26 -7.19 8.08
N CYS A 30 22.25 -8.01 7.79
CA CYS A 30 20.99 -7.97 8.53
C CYS A 30 21.21 -8.39 10.00
N ALA A 31 20.61 -7.67 10.94
CA ALA A 31 20.71 -7.98 12.36
C ALA A 31 20.07 -9.33 12.75
N TYR A 32 19.16 -9.87 11.93
CA TYR A 32 18.35 -11.06 12.26
C TYR A 32 18.62 -12.25 11.34
N CYS A 33 19.36 -12.09 10.24
CA CYS A 33 19.74 -13.19 9.35
C CYS A 33 21.08 -12.93 8.67
N LYS A 34 21.58 -13.92 7.91
CA LYS A 34 22.90 -13.84 7.26
C LYS A 34 22.92 -13.08 5.94
N ASN A 35 21.82 -12.45 5.54
CA ASN A 35 21.78 -11.66 4.31
C ASN A 35 22.64 -10.41 4.45
N ARG A 36 23.40 -10.11 3.39
CA ARG A 36 24.18 -8.88 3.27
C ARG A 36 23.69 -8.04 2.09
N PHE A 37 23.83 -6.73 2.24
CA PHE A 37 23.36 -5.71 1.31
C PHE A 37 24.47 -4.73 0.97
N LYS A 38 24.38 -4.11 -0.21
CA LYS A 38 25.39 -3.14 -0.65
C LYS A 38 25.27 -1.82 0.10
N ASN A 39 24.03 -1.46 0.48
CA ASN A 39 23.69 -0.17 1.05
C ASN A 39 22.68 -0.34 2.19
N GLU A 40 22.70 0.56 3.17
CA GLU A 40 21.72 0.59 4.27
C GLU A 40 20.27 0.73 3.79
N ASN A 41 20.04 1.49 2.70
CA ASN A 41 18.73 1.66 2.07
C ASN A 41 18.10 0.34 1.55
N GLU A 42 18.89 -0.71 1.37
CA GLU A 42 18.39 -2.05 1.01
C GLU A 42 18.07 -2.90 2.26
N VAL A 43 18.72 -2.61 3.39
CA VAL A 43 18.55 -3.33 4.65
C VAL A 43 17.20 -2.99 5.27
N GLU A 44 16.82 -1.71 5.30
CA GLU A 44 15.56 -1.26 5.91
C GLU A 44 14.31 -1.95 5.31
N PRO A 45 14.08 -1.97 3.98
CA PRO A 45 12.94 -2.69 3.42
C PRO A 45 13.03 -4.21 3.61
N HIS A 46 14.24 -4.79 3.72
CA HIS A 46 14.42 -6.18 4.08
C HIS A 46 13.97 -6.45 5.53
N LEU A 47 14.43 -5.64 6.48
CA LEU A 47 14.05 -5.75 7.89
C LEU A 47 12.53 -5.60 8.04
N ASN A 48 11.95 -4.56 7.45
CA ASN A 48 10.51 -4.31 7.49
C ASN A 48 9.70 -5.45 6.89
N GLY A 49 10.13 -6.00 5.75
CA GLY A 49 9.39 -7.05 5.03
C GLY A 49 9.57 -8.47 5.58
N VAL A 50 10.72 -8.78 6.18
CA VAL A 50 11.08 -10.15 6.61
C VAL A 50 11.03 -10.33 8.11
N HIS A 51 11.52 -9.36 8.88
CA HIS A 51 11.81 -9.54 10.30
C HIS A 51 10.91 -8.74 11.23
N LEU A 52 10.53 -7.52 10.85
CA LEU A 52 9.92 -6.56 11.75
C LEU A 52 8.40 -6.46 11.59
N ARG A 53 7.85 -6.60 10.37
CA ARG A 53 6.40 -6.59 10.07
C ARG A 53 5.56 -5.63 10.93
N TRP A 54 6.08 -4.42 11.18
CA TRP A 54 5.44 -3.43 12.05
C TRP A 54 4.12 -2.89 11.51
N TYR A 55 3.90 -3.07 10.21
CA TYR A 55 2.74 -2.57 9.52
C TYR A 55 2.04 -3.68 8.75
N SER A 56 0.71 -3.65 8.78
CA SER A 56 -0.13 -4.37 7.84
C SER A 56 -1.00 -3.41 7.05
N TRP A 57 -1.39 -3.86 5.86
CA TRP A 57 -2.36 -3.19 5.00
C TRP A 57 -3.58 -4.08 4.84
N SER A 58 -4.76 -3.51 4.96
CA SER A 58 -6.01 -4.26 4.86
C SER A 58 -7.16 -3.34 4.46
N CYS A 59 -8.10 -3.84 3.65
CA CYS A 59 -9.30 -3.07 3.30
C CYS A 59 -10.23 -2.85 4.51
N SER A 60 -10.09 -3.65 5.59
CA SER A 60 -10.78 -3.44 6.88
C SER A 60 -10.50 -2.08 7.51
N ALA A 61 -9.42 -1.41 7.11
CA ALA A 61 -9.11 -0.05 7.51
C ALA A 61 -10.11 1.00 6.96
N LEU A 62 -10.94 0.64 5.98
CA LEU A 62 -12.02 1.45 5.43
C LEU A 62 -13.37 0.83 5.85
N PRO A 63 -13.88 1.13 7.06
CA PRO A 63 -15.04 0.45 7.62
C PRO A 63 -16.35 0.81 6.91
N GLY A 64 -16.44 1.97 6.25
CA GLY A 64 -17.63 2.41 5.55
C GLY A 64 -17.34 3.04 4.20
N TYR A 65 -18.42 3.29 3.45
CA TYR A 65 -18.36 3.94 2.14
C TYR A 65 -17.75 5.34 2.21
N SER A 66 -17.94 6.07 3.31
CA SER A 66 -17.38 7.41 3.50
C SER A 66 -15.86 7.42 3.55
N ASP A 67 -15.23 6.38 4.09
CA ASP A 67 -13.77 6.31 4.25
C ASP A 67 -13.05 6.14 2.90
N ALA A 68 -13.75 5.58 1.90
CA ALA A 68 -13.27 5.46 0.54
C ALA A 68 -13.24 6.80 -0.22
N PHE A 69 -13.94 7.83 0.29
CA PHE A 69 -13.87 9.18 -0.25
C PHE A 69 -12.95 10.04 0.62
N GLN A 70 -11.95 10.65 0.00
CA GLN A 70 -10.97 11.46 0.70
C GLN A 70 -11.21 12.93 0.37
N ASN A 71 -11.26 13.78 1.41
CA ASN A 71 -11.19 15.23 1.22
C ASN A 71 -9.72 15.60 0.95
N TYR A 72 -9.33 15.56 -0.32
CA TYR A 72 -8.03 16.06 -0.75
C TYR A 72 -7.86 17.53 -0.31
N PRO A 73 -6.66 17.99 0.07
CA PRO A 73 -6.48 19.40 0.41
C PRO A 73 -6.76 20.29 -0.80
N LYS A 74 -7.90 21.01 -0.75
CA LYS A 74 -8.23 22.24 -1.48
C LYS A 74 -8.33 22.16 -3.02
N LYS A 75 -9.32 21.46 -3.57
CA LYS A 75 -9.85 21.80 -4.92
C LYS A 75 -11.09 22.70 -4.83
N SER A 76 -12.04 22.35 -3.97
CA SER A 76 -13.12 23.20 -3.46
C SER A 76 -13.88 22.38 -2.40
N ASN A 77 -14.71 23.00 -1.56
CA ASN A 77 -15.52 22.27 -0.58
C ASN A 77 -16.81 21.67 -1.19
N GLU A 78 -16.84 21.52 -2.52
CA GLU A 78 -18.06 21.24 -3.29
C GLU A 78 -18.10 19.80 -3.83
N THR A 79 -16.98 19.08 -3.79
CA THR A 79 -16.88 17.71 -4.31
C THR A 79 -16.15 16.78 -3.35
N ASP A 80 -16.51 15.50 -3.42
CA ASP A 80 -15.82 14.38 -2.78
C ASP A 80 -15.05 13.58 -3.82
N THR A 81 -13.77 13.30 -3.58
CA THR A 81 -12.95 12.55 -4.54
C THR A 81 -12.86 11.08 -4.11
N CYS A 82 -13.16 10.16 -5.02
CA CYS A 82 -13.00 8.72 -4.79
C CYS A 82 -11.52 8.36 -4.62
N GLY A 83 -11.17 7.68 -3.53
CA GLY A 83 -9.80 7.27 -3.24
C GLY A 83 -9.24 6.21 -4.19
N TYR A 84 -10.11 5.40 -4.82
CA TYR A 84 -9.68 4.32 -5.73
C TYR A 84 -9.32 4.83 -7.12
N CYS A 85 -10.14 5.71 -7.70
CA CYS A 85 -9.96 6.18 -9.08
C CYS A 85 -9.58 7.65 -9.21
N GLY A 86 -9.90 8.48 -8.20
CA GLY A 86 -9.72 9.93 -8.25
C GLY A 86 -10.85 10.69 -8.95
N GLU A 87 -12.00 10.05 -9.20
CA GLU A 87 -13.18 10.74 -9.76
C GLU A 87 -13.83 11.64 -8.71
N ASP A 88 -14.30 12.81 -9.15
CA ASP A 88 -14.91 13.83 -8.31
C ASP A 88 -16.45 13.69 -8.35
N PHE A 89 -17.08 13.69 -7.17
CA PHE A 89 -18.52 13.56 -6.97
C PHE A 89 -19.08 14.83 -6.33
N PRO A 90 -20.09 15.48 -6.91
CA PRO A 90 -20.62 16.74 -6.39
C PRO A 90 -21.40 16.57 -5.07
N ARG A 91 -21.47 17.65 -4.30
CA ARG A 91 -22.37 17.82 -3.16
C ARG A 91 -23.53 18.71 -3.60
N SER A 92 -24.68 18.11 -3.86
CA SER A 92 -25.85 18.82 -4.39
C SER A 92 -26.65 19.55 -3.30
N GLY A 93 -26.42 19.17 -2.03
CA GLY A 93 -27.10 19.74 -0.88
C GLY A 93 -26.39 20.96 -0.31
N SER A 94 -27.10 21.71 0.53
CA SER A 94 -26.54 22.83 1.30
C SER A 94 -27.12 22.81 2.71
N GLY A 95 -26.24 22.64 3.70
CA GLY A 95 -26.59 22.70 5.11
C GLY A 95 -25.94 23.93 5.75
N LEU A 96 -26.73 24.83 6.33
CA LEU A 96 -26.22 26.07 6.94
C LEU A 96 -25.32 26.91 5.99
N GLY A 97 -25.61 26.87 4.68
CA GLY A 97 -24.82 27.57 3.66
C GLY A 97 -23.51 26.88 3.27
N VAL A 98 -23.28 25.65 3.73
CA VAL A 98 -22.11 24.82 3.37
C VAL A 98 -22.54 23.68 2.46
N PRO A 99 -21.84 23.43 1.33
CA PRO A 99 -22.13 22.28 0.46
C PRO A 99 -22.06 20.96 1.24
N MET A 100 -23.10 20.15 1.12
CA MET A 100 -23.24 18.88 1.84
C MET A 100 -23.74 17.79 0.88
N ALA A 101 -23.23 16.57 1.03
CA ALA A 101 -23.73 15.42 0.30
C ALA A 101 -25.17 15.10 0.75
N THR A 102 -26.08 15.00 -0.20
CA THR A 102 -27.44 14.49 0.01
C THR A 102 -27.47 12.97 -0.01
N ASP A 103 -28.60 12.38 0.37
CA ASP A 103 -28.82 10.93 0.27
C ASP A 103 -28.71 10.44 -1.19
N GLU A 104 -29.26 11.18 -2.15
CA GLU A 104 -29.13 10.89 -3.59
C GLU A 104 -27.65 10.89 -4.04
N ASP A 105 -26.87 11.87 -3.58
CA ASP A 105 -25.44 11.90 -3.88
C ASP A 105 -24.72 10.68 -3.26
N TRP A 106 -25.15 10.21 -2.09
CA TRP A 106 -24.61 9.00 -1.47
C TRP A 106 -25.00 7.72 -2.21
N GLU A 107 -26.23 7.62 -2.74
CA GLU A 107 -26.64 6.49 -3.58
C GLU A 107 -25.73 6.36 -4.81
N VAL A 108 -25.41 7.48 -5.47
CA VAL A 108 -24.49 7.49 -6.62
C VAL A 108 -23.08 7.06 -6.21
N ARG A 109 -22.57 7.57 -5.08
CA ARG A 109 -21.24 7.20 -4.54
C ARG A 109 -21.15 5.72 -4.17
N ILE A 110 -22.16 5.21 -3.46
CA ILE A 110 -22.23 3.80 -3.04
C ILE A 110 -22.27 2.88 -4.25
N ARG A 111 -23.13 3.20 -5.23
CA ARG A 111 -23.22 2.44 -6.48
C ARG A 111 -21.89 2.44 -7.23
N HIS A 112 -21.21 3.58 -7.33
CA HIS A 112 -19.87 3.65 -7.93
C HIS A 112 -18.86 2.72 -7.21
N LEU A 113 -18.80 2.75 -5.88
CA LEU A 113 -17.90 1.89 -5.11
C LEU A 113 -18.21 0.40 -5.30
N GLN A 114 -19.49 0.01 -5.35
CA GLN A 114 -19.90 -1.37 -5.54
C GLN A 114 -19.66 -1.86 -6.98
N GLU A 115 -20.08 -1.09 -7.99
CA GLU A 115 -20.05 -1.53 -9.39
C GLU A 115 -18.64 -1.42 -10.00
N ILE A 116 -17.91 -0.34 -9.71
CA ILE A 116 -16.59 -0.07 -10.32
C ILE A 116 -15.48 -0.68 -9.47
N HIS A 117 -15.55 -0.49 -8.16
CA HIS A 117 -14.48 -0.88 -7.24
C HIS A 117 -14.77 -2.16 -6.46
N ARG A 118 -15.93 -2.81 -6.68
CA ARG A 118 -16.31 -4.05 -5.99
C ARG A 118 -16.14 -3.94 -4.48
N PHE A 119 -16.46 -2.77 -3.93
CA PHE A 119 -16.32 -2.49 -2.52
C PHE A 119 -17.18 -3.45 -1.71
N GLY A 120 -16.58 -4.13 -0.74
CA GLY A 120 -17.23 -5.18 0.05
C GLY A 120 -17.17 -6.60 -0.54
N GLU A 121 -16.74 -6.79 -1.80
CA GLU A 121 -16.63 -8.14 -2.40
C GLU A 121 -15.28 -8.83 -2.09
N CYS A 122 -14.29 -8.09 -1.59
CA CYS A 122 -13.00 -8.65 -1.23
C CYS A 122 -13.01 -9.29 0.17
N ASN A 123 -12.04 -10.17 0.45
CA ASN A 123 -11.74 -10.55 1.82
C ASN A 123 -11.11 -9.35 2.54
N HIS A 124 -11.94 -8.47 3.11
CA HIS A 124 -11.50 -7.20 3.66
C HIS A 124 -10.62 -7.35 4.91
N ASP A 125 -10.72 -8.47 5.63
CA ASP A 125 -9.86 -8.83 6.77
C ASP A 125 -8.46 -9.31 6.36
N LYS A 126 -8.24 -9.56 5.06
CA LYS A 126 -6.95 -10.03 4.57
C LYS A 126 -5.87 -8.99 4.87
N LYS A 127 -4.88 -9.42 5.65
CA LYS A 127 -3.69 -8.61 5.95
C LYS A 127 -2.61 -8.85 4.90
N PHE A 128 -2.09 -7.75 4.38
CA PHE A 128 -0.92 -7.70 3.53
C PHE A 128 0.22 -7.11 4.34
N TRP A 129 1.36 -7.79 4.38
CA TRP A 129 2.53 -7.37 5.17
C TRP A 129 3.54 -6.59 4.32
N ARG A 130 3.19 -6.34 3.05
CA ARG A 130 3.98 -5.56 2.12
C ARG A 130 3.07 -4.65 1.31
N ARG A 131 3.50 -3.39 1.16
CA ARG A 131 2.78 -2.36 0.41
C ARG A 131 2.53 -2.76 -1.06
N ASP A 132 3.53 -3.33 -1.73
CA ASP A 132 3.43 -3.74 -3.14
C ASP A 132 2.35 -4.81 -3.37
N HIS A 133 2.25 -5.79 -2.47
CA HIS A 133 1.20 -6.82 -2.55
C HIS A 133 -0.19 -6.23 -2.33
N PHE A 134 -0.33 -5.30 -1.39
CA PHE A 134 -1.59 -4.59 -1.18
C PHE A 134 -1.97 -3.73 -2.37
N GLY A 135 -1.01 -2.99 -2.94
CA GLY A 135 -1.21 -2.20 -4.15
C GLY A 135 -1.64 -3.05 -5.35
N GLN A 136 -1.10 -4.26 -5.50
CA GLN A 136 -1.54 -5.21 -6.51
C GLN A 136 -2.97 -5.70 -6.26
N HIS A 137 -3.35 -5.92 -5.00
CA HIS A 137 -4.73 -6.24 -4.63
C HIS A 137 -5.68 -5.09 -4.97
N LEU A 138 -5.36 -3.84 -4.63
CA LEU A 138 -6.14 -2.66 -5.02
C LEU A 138 -6.32 -2.58 -6.54
N LYS A 139 -5.25 -2.84 -7.30
CA LYS A 139 -5.31 -2.84 -8.77
C LYS A 139 -6.24 -3.92 -9.33
N ASN A 140 -6.12 -5.15 -8.83
CA ASN A 140 -6.74 -6.31 -9.45
C ASN A 140 -8.15 -6.61 -8.91
N SER A 141 -8.41 -6.31 -7.65
CA SER A 141 -9.69 -6.56 -6.99
C SER A 141 -10.58 -5.33 -6.98
N HIS A 142 -9.98 -4.14 -6.82
CA HIS A 142 -10.71 -2.87 -6.74
C HIS A 142 -10.54 -1.99 -7.97
N PHE A 143 -9.86 -2.44 -9.02
CA PHE A 143 -9.60 -1.65 -10.24
C PHE A 143 -9.01 -0.25 -9.95
N ALA A 144 -8.24 -0.13 -8.88
CA ALA A 144 -7.71 1.15 -8.41
C ALA A 144 -6.70 1.73 -9.41
N THR A 145 -6.90 3.01 -9.72
CA THR A 145 -6.02 3.78 -10.62
C THR A 145 -4.62 3.85 -10.04
N SER A 146 -3.62 3.63 -10.90
CA SER A 146 -2.21 3.70 -10.50
C SER A 146 -1.77 5.15 -10.22
N GLY A 147 -0.69 5.31 -9.46
CA GLY A 147 -0.13 6.62 -9.13
C GLY A 147 -0.64 7.11 -7.79
N LYS A 148 -0.83 8.43 -7.65
CA LYS A 148 -1.08 9.09 -6.36
C LYS A 148 -2.30 8.55 -5.61
N TRP A 149 -3.35 8.14 -6.31
CA TRP A 149 -4.59 7.65 -5.67
C TRP A 149 -4.40 6.30 -4.99
N ARG A 150 -3.66 5.38 -5.64
CA ARG A 150 -3.27 4.11 -5.01
C ARG A 150 -2.39 4.33 -3.80
N GLU A 151 -1.37 5.18 -3.90
CA GLU A 151 -0.46 5.46 -2.78
C GLU A 151 -1.21 6.05 -1.58
N MET A 152 -2.20 6.91 -1.84
CA MET A 152 -3.08 7.43 -0.79
C MET A 152 -3.88 6.32 -0.10
N LEU A 153 -4.50 5.41 -0.86
CA LEU A 153 -5.21 4.27 -0.27
C LEU A 153 -4.27 3.32 0.48
N GLU A 154 -3.07 3.07 -0.05
CA GLU A 154 -2.04 2.30 0.65
C GLU A 154 -1.72 2.95 2.00
N ASN A 155 -1.59 4.27 2.08
CA ASN A 155 -1.33 4.95 3.35
C ASN A 155 -2.57 4.94 4.27
N ALA A 156 -3.77 5.16 3.75
CA ALA A 156 -5.02 5.15 4.52
C ALA A 156 -5.33 3.76 5.12
N CYS A 157 -4.98 2.70 4.39
CA CYS A 157 -5.22 1.32 4.79
C CYS A 157 -4.12 0.69 5.65
N MET A 158 -3.08 1.46 5.99
CA MET A 158 -1.97 1.01 6.81
C MET A 158 -2.33 1.04 8.30
N ARG A 159 -1.96 0.00 9.06
CA ARG A 159 -2.10 -0.08 10.52
C ARG A 159 -0.81 -0.59 11.14
N ASP A 160 -0.47 -0.05 12.31
CA ASP A 160 0.54 -0.63 13.20
C ASP A 160 0.04 -1.99 13.73
N GLU A 161 0.94 -2.97 13.87
CA GLU A 161 0.64 -4.33 14.35
C GLU A 161 1.40 -4.69 15.64
#